data_AF-A0A4R2QB77-F1
#
_entry.id   AF-A0A4R2QB77-F1
#
_cell.length_a   1.000
_cell.length_b   1.000
_cell.length_c   1.000
_cell.angle_alpha   90.00
_cell.angle_beta   90.00
_cell.angle_gamma   90.00
#
_symmetry.space_group_name_H-M   'P 1'
#
loop_
_entity.id
_entity.type
_entity.pdbx_description
1 polymer ?
#
loop_
_entity_poly.entity_id
_entity_poly.type
_entity_poly.pdbx_seq_one_letter_code
_entity_poly.pdbx_strand_id
1 'polypeptide(L)'
;MAQHHGQVWWTELRTGDVPKALAYYRDLCGWNFEAFDMQGVAYHVGRRGDRPIIGIVALSALPDLAGLPPHWFSYFAVNDIDRALAKSTARGGQTLRGPLPIEGLGRIAIVTDPTGAALGLIQPET
;
A
#
# COMPACT_ATOMS: atom_id res chain seq x y z
N MET A 1 8.95 10.05 20.14
CA MET A 1 8.35 9.04 19.24
C MET A 1 8.64 9.50 17.82
N ALA A 2 9.09 8.61 16.91
CA ALA A 2 9.29 9.05 15.53
C ALA A 2 7.96 9.58 14.98
N GLN A 3 8.03 10.71 14.26
CA GLN A 3 6.88 11.59 13.99
C GLN A 3 5.72 10.90 13.26
N HIS A 4 5.94 9.74 12.65
CA HIS A 4 5.00 9.06 11.75
C HIS A 4 4.42 7.73 12.26
N HIS A 5 4.90 7.21 13.39
CA HIS A 5 4.42 5.91 13.91
C HIS A 5 2.89 5.87 14.08
N GLY A 6 2.24 4.89 13.47
CA GLY A 6 0.79 4.69 13.55
C GLY A 6 -0.04 5.56 12.61
N GLN A 7 0.58 6.40 11.76
CA GLN A 7 -0.14 7.17 10.74
C GLN A 7 -0.45 6.29 9.53
N VAL A 8 -1.56 6.59 8.84
CA VAL A 8 -1.75 6.16 7.46
C VAL A 8 -0.67 6.83 6.62
N TRP A 9 0.31 6.04 6.20
CA TRP A 9 1.46 6.51 5.44
C TRP A 9 1.12 6.62 3.96
N TRP A 10 0.44 5.61 3.45
CA TRP A 10 0.10 5.50 2.04
C TRP A 10 -1.20 4.72 1.86
N THR A 11 -1.94 5.02 0.82
CA THR A 11 -3.07 4.20 0.38
C THR A 11 -3.04 4.00 -1.11
N GLU A 12 -3.47 2.83 -1.56
CA GLU A 12 -3.53 2.48 -2.97
C GLU A 12 -4.82 1.76 -3.29
N LEU A 13 -5.31 1.98 -4.50
CA LEU A 13 -6.38 1.19 -5.08
C LEU A 13 -5.77 -0.03 -5.78
N ARG A 14 -6.27 -1.21 -5.43
CA ARG A 14 -6.02 -2.45 -6.17
C ARG A 14 -7.25 -2.76 -6.99
N THR A 15 -7.12 -2.83 -8.31
CA THR A 15 -8.27 -2.99 -9.21
C THR A 15 -7.94 -3.86 -10.41
N GLY A 16 -8.95 -4.53 -10.96
CA GLY A 16 -8.84 -5.27 -12.23
C GLY A 16 -8.90 -4.36 -13.47
N ASP A 17 -9.35 -3.12 -13.32
CA ASP A 17 -9.51 -2.15 -14.41
C ASP A 17 -8.86 -0.81 -14.02
N VAL A 18 -7.54 -0.75 -14.20
CA VAL A 18 -6.74 0.45 -13.92
C VAL A 18 -7.15 1.63 -14.81
N PRO A 19 -7.28 1.50 -16.15
CA PRO A 19 -7.69 2.61 -17.00
C PRO A 19 -9.01 3.26 -16.57
N LYS A 20 -10.03 2.45 -16.22
CA LYS A 20 -11.32 2.96 -15.74
C LYS A 20 -11.19 3.70 -14.41
N ALA A 21 -10.38 3.18 -13.48
CA ALA A 21 -10.13 3.85 -12.21
C ALA A 21 -9.41 5.20 -12.41
N LEU A 22 -8.39 5.24 -13.27
CA LEU A 22 -7.67 6.48 -13.59
C LEU A 22 -8.61 7.54 -14.17
N ALA A 23 -9.45 7.17 -15.15
CA ALA A 23 -10.42 8.08 -15.75
C ALA A 23 -11.42 8.60 -14.71
N TYR A 24 -11.96 7.72 -13.87
CA TYR A 24 -12.92 8.07 -12.84
C TYR A 24 -12.34 9.04 -11.80
N TYR A 25 -11.15 8.79 -11.26
CA TYR A 25 -10.55 9.66 -10.24
C TYR A 25 -9.94 10.95 -10.81
N ARG A 26 -9.57 10.96 -12.10
CA ARG A 26 -9.27 12.22 -12.81
C ARG A 26 -10.48 13.14 -12.82
N ASP A 27 -11.65 12.61 -13.21
CA ASP A 27 -12.90 13.36 -13.31
C ASP A 27 -13.43 13.77 -11.92
N LEU A 28 -13.55 12.81 -11.00
CA LEU A 28 -14.14 13.05 -9.68
C LEU A 28 -13.26 13.90 -8.75
N CYS A 29 -11.95 13.63 -8.72
CA CYS A 29 -11.04 14.21 -7.72
C CYS A 29 -10.05 15.22 -8.30
N GLY A 30 -9.97 15.36 -9.63
CA GLY A 30 -9.01 16.25 -10.29
C GLY A 30 -7.55 15.78 -10.11
N TRP A 31 -7.33 14.50 -9.86
CA TRP A 31 -5.98 13.95 -9.67
C TRP A 31 -5.28 13.72 -11.00
N ASN A 32 -3.99 14.07 -11.04
CA ASN A 32 -3.11 13.67 -12.13
C ASN A 32 -2.45 12.34 -11.80
N PHE A 33 -2.15 11.54 -12.82
CA PHE A 33 -1.57 10.22 -12.62
C PHE A 33 -0.33 10.03 -13.48
N GLU A 34 0.71 9.54 -12.85
CA GLU A 34 1.98 9.17 -13.49
C GLU A 34 2.26 7.69 -13.24
N ALA A 35 2.73 7.00 -14.27
CA ALA A 35 3.05 5.57 -14.19
C ALA A 35 4.54 5.40 -13.89
N PHE A 36 4.84 4.50 -12.96
CA PHE A 36 6.18 4.09 -12.57
C PHE A 36 6.31 2.58 -12.78
N ASP A 37 7.49 2.14 -13.21
CA ASP A 37 7.82 0.72 -13.14
C ASP A 37 8.30 0.40 -11.72
N MET A 38 7.59 -0.49 -11.04
CA MET A 38 8.00 -1.04 -9.76
C MET A 38 8.29 -2.53 -9.94
N GLN A 39 9.54 -2.85 -10.29
CA GLN A 39 10.01 -4.22 -10.48
C GLN A 39 9.20 -4.98 -11.54
N GLY A 40 8.93 -4.34 -12.68
CA GLY A 40 8.15 -4.91 -13.79
C GLY A 40 6.63 -4.81 -13.61
N VAL A 41 6.17 -4.11 -12.57
CA VAL A 41 4.74 -3.83 -12.33
C VAL A 41 4.48 -2.35 -12.57
N ALA A 42 3.53 -2.05 -13.47
CA ALA A 42 3.05 -0.68 -13.67
C ALA A 42 2.28 -0.20 -12.42
N TYR A 43 2.84 0.78 -11.74
CA TYR A 43 2.26 1.43 -10.56
C TYR A 43 1.91 2.88 -10.88
N HIS A 44 0.65 3.28 -10.70
CA HIS A 44 0.23 4.66 -10.99
C HIS A 44 0.15 5.47 -9.71
N VAL A 45 0.90 6.57 -9.63
CA VAL A 45 0.82 7.51 -8.50
C VAL A 45 -0.13 8.63 -8.86
N GLY A 46 -1.19 8.77 -8.06
CA GLY A 46 -2.08 9.92 -8.09
C GLY A 46 -1.45 11.10 -7.35
N ARG A 47 -1.52 12.29 -7.96
CA ARG A 47 -0.97 13.53 -7.44
C ARG A 47 -2.02 14.65 -7.41
N ARG A 48 -1.90 15.51 -6.40
CA ARG A 48 -2.58 16.82 -6.34
C ARG A 48 -1.53 17.92 -6.29
N GLY A 49 -1.34 18.63 -7.39
CA GLY A 49 -0.12 19.41 -7.62
C GLY A 49 1.10 18.47 -7.62
N ASP A 50 2.17 18.87 -6.94
CA ASP A 50 3.39 18.05 -6.84
C ASP A 50 3.31 16.97 -5.76
N ARG A 51 2.28 16.99 -4.91
CA ARG A 51 2.16 16.07 -3.79
C ARG A 51 1.62 14.70 -4.23
N PRO A 52 2.36 13.61 -4.03
CA PRO A 52 1.84 12.25 -4.18
C PRO A 52 0.83 11.98 -3.06
N ILE A 53 -0.31 11.38 -3.40
CA ILE A 53 -1.41 11.19 -2.44
C ILE A 53 -1.93 9.77 -2.38
N ILE A 54 -1.89 9.02 -3.49
CA ILE A 54 -2.39 7.65 -3.59
C ILE A 54 -1.65 6.87 -4.66
N GLY A 55 -1.73 5.54 -4.59
CA GLY A 55 -1.35 4.63 -5.67
C GLY A 55 -2.54 3.97 -6.35
N ILE A 56 -2.35 3.44 -7.55
CA ILE A 56 -3.25 2.49 -8.22
C ILE A 56 -2.40 1.40 -8.87
N VAL A 57 -2.74 0.15 -8.59
CA VAL A 57 -2.06 -1.03 -9.13
C VAL A 57 -3.05 -2.07 -9.62
N ALA A 58 -2.68 -2.80 -10.67
CA ALA A 58 -3.49 -3.87 -11.21
C ALA A 58 -3.47 -5.09 -10.28
N LEU A 59 -4.64 -5.65 -9.97
CA LEU A 59 -4.75 -6.91 -9.21
C LEU A 59 -4.06 -8.08 -9.93
N SER A 60 -4.00 -8.06 -11.26
CA SER A 60 -3.29 -9.08 -12.05
C SER A 60 -1.78 -9.12 -11.79
N ALA A 61 -1.20 -8.03 -11.27
CA ALA A 61 0.20 -7.98 -10.84
C ALA A 61 0.42 -8.53 -9.42
N LEU A 62 -0.66 -8.89 -8.71
CA LEU A 62 -0.66 -9.40 -7.35
C LEU A 62 -1.35 -10.78 -7.35
N PRO A 63 -0.66 -11.84 -7.82
CA PRO A 63 -1.28 -13.16 -8.05
C PRO A 63 -1.91 -13.76 -6.79
N ASP A 64 -1.33 -13.51 -5.61
CA ASP A 64 -1.87 -13.96 -4.31
C ASP A 64 -3.23 -13.30 -3.97
N LEU A 65 -3.59 -12.24 -4.69
CA LEU A 65 -4.84 -11.49 -4.52
C LEU A 65 -5.80 -11.70 -5.70
N ALA A 66 -5.52 -12.67 -6.58
CA ALA A 66 -6.39 -12.98 -7.70
C ALA A 66 -7.80 -13.33 -7.25
N GLY A 67 -8.81 -12.76 -7.90
CA GLY A 67 -10.22 -12.99 -7.59
C GLY A 67 -10.80 -12.11 -6.48
N LEU A 68 -9.99 -11.32 -5.77
CA LEU A 68 -10.52 -10.31 -4.85
C LEU A 68 -11.21 -9.17 -5.61
N PRO A 69 -12.30 -8.58 -5.07
CA PRO A 69 -12.90 -7.40 -5.65
C PRO A 69 -11.95 -6.19 -5.55
N PRO A 70 -12.12 -5.17 -6.41
CA PRO A 70 -11.38 -3.92 -6.28
C PRO A 70 -11.55 -3.30 -4.88
N HIS A 71 -10.46 -2.86 -4.27
CA HIS A 71 -10.47 -2.30 -2.92
C HIS A 71 -9.34 -1.31 -2.70
N TRP A 72 -9.58 -0.35 -1.81
CA TRP A 72 -8.53 0.49 -1.25
C TRP A 72 -7.76 -0.27 -0.16
N PHE A 73 -6.45 -0.15 -0.18
CA PHE A 73 -5.54 -0.79 0.75
C PHE A 73 -4.62 0.26 1.38
N SER A 74 -4.39 0.20 2.68
CA SER A 74 -3.63 1.21 3.41
C SER A 74 -2.39 0.64 4.07
N TYR A 75 -1.34 1.45 4.13
CA TYR A 75 -0.09 1.17 4.81
C TYR A 75 0.05 2.08 6.03
N PHE A 76 0.33 1.50 7.20
CA PHE A 76 0.60 2.26 8.42
C PHE A 76 2.10 2.33 8.69
N ALA A 77 2.59 3.52 9.01
CA ALA A 77 4.00 3.72 9.31
C ALA A 77 4.37 3.10 10.67
N VAL A 78 5.47 2.35 10.71
CA VAL A 78 6.06 1.76 11.92
C VAL A 78 7.54 2.12 11.97
N ASN A 79 8.09 2.27 13.18
CA ASN A 79 9.48 2.71 13.34
C ASN A 79 10.47 1.56 13.08
N ASP A 80 10.01 0.35 13.39
CA ASP A 80 10.75 -0.90 13.29
C ASP A 80 9.73 -1.95 12.86
N ILE A 81 9.85 -2.41 11.62
CA ILE A 81 8.89 -3.36 11.05
C ILE A 81 8.99 -4.73 11.68
N ASP A 82 10.20 -5.19 12.05
CA ASP A 82 10.41 -6.50 12.64
C ASP A 82 9.76 -6.55 14.04
N ARG A 83 9.97 -5.49 14.84
CA ARG A 83 9.30 -5.34 16.13
C ARG A 83 7.78 -5.20 16.01
N ALA A 84 7.30 -4.49 14.99
CA ALA A 84 5.87 -4.33 14.75
C ALA A 84 5.20 -5.66 14.38
N LEU A 85 5.84 -6.47 13.54
CA LEU A 85 5.36 -7.81 13.17
C LEU A 85 5.31 -8.74 14.38
N ALA A 86 6.36 -8.80 15.18
CA ALA A 86 6.38 -9.59 16.42
C ALA A 86 5.23 -9.19 17.36
N LYS A 87 4.98 -7.88 17.50
CA LYS A 87 3.88 -7.36 18.32
C LYS A 87 2.50 -7.70 17.73
N SER A 88 2.34 -7.64 16.40
CA SER A 88 1.10 -8.01 15.71
C SER A 88 0.75 -9.47 16.00
N THR A 89 1.69 -10.38 15.77
CA THR A 89 1.53 -11.82 16.03
C THR A 89 1.19 -12.10 17.48
N ALA A 90 1.91 -11.48 18.43
CA ALA A 90 1.65 -11.63 19.86
C ALA A 90 0.26 -11.11 20.31
N ARG A 91 -0.45 -10.37 19.45
CA ARG A 91 -1.79 -9.82 19.71
C ARG A 91 -2.88 -10.44 18.83
N GLY A 92 -2.56 -11.55 18.14
CA GLY A 92 -3.53 -12.32 17.34
C GLY A 92 -3.63 -11.89 15.87
N GLY A 93 -2.77 -10.97 15.41
CA GLY A 93 -2.62 -10.70 13.99
C GLY A 93 -1.78 -11.79 13.29
N GLN A 94 -1.74 -11.76 11.97
CA GLN A 94 -0.93 -12.69 11.18
C GLN A 94 -0.11 -11.93 10.12
N THR A 95 1.12 -12.35 9.89
CA THR A 95 1.92 -11.86 8.76
C THR A 95 1.55 -12.65 7.51
N LEU A 96 1.00 -11.97 6.50
CA LEU A 96 0.69 -12.57 5.21
C LEU A 96 1.89 -12.52 4.25
N ARG A 97 2.65 -11.42 4.28
CA ARG A 97 3.80 -11.22 3.38
C ARG A 97 4.85 -10.31 4.01
N GLY A 98 6.10 -10.59 3.69
CA GLY A 98 7.26 -9.77 4.07
C GLY A 98 7.81 -10.06 5.47
N PRO A 99 8.72 -9.20 5.97
CA PRO A 99 9.05 -7.87 5.45
C PRO A 99 9.90 -7.91 4.15
N LEU A 100 9.63 -7.00 3.22
CA LEU A 100 10.34 -6.88 1.94
C LEU A 100 10.82 -5.43 1.72
N PRO A 101 12.01 -5.21 1.15
CA PRO A 101 12.47 -3.88 0.77
C PRO A 101 11.74 -3.38 -0.49
N ILE A 102 11.50 -2.08 -0.52
CA ILE A 102 11.06 -1.31 -1.68
C ILE A 102 12.08 -0.19 -1.85
N GLU A 103 12.85 -0.26 -2.93
CA GLU A 103 13.95 0.66 -3.22
C GLU A 103 13.48 2.12 -3.15
N GLY A 104 14.14 2.93 -2.31
CA GLY A 104 13.87 4.35 -2.15
C GLY A 104 12.61 4.69 -1.32
N LEU A 105 11.89 3.69 -0.79
CA LEU A 105 10.69 3.89 0.02
C LEU A 105 10.78 3.27 1.42
N GLY A 106 11.47 2.13 1.56
CA GLY A 106 11.69 1.47 2.85
C GLY A 106 11.29 0.00 2.84
N ARG A 107 10.84 -0.51 3.98
CA ARG A 107 10.44 -1.91 4.13
C ARG A 107 8.95 -2.02 4.35
N ILE A 108 8.29 -2.92 3.63
CA ILE A 108 6.85 -3.18 3.80
C ILE A 108 6.58 -4.61 4.25
N ALA A 109 5.46 -4.79 4.93
CA ALA A 109 4.89 -6.10 5.24
C ALA A 109 3.36 -6.01 5.14
N ILE A 110 2.71 -7.12 4.83
CA ILE A 110 1.25 -7.22 4.84
C ILE A 110 0.86 -8.12 5.99
N VAL A 111 -0.08 -7.65 6.80
CA VAL A 111 -0.62 -8.37 7.95
C VAL A 111 -2.14 -8.42 7.91
N THR A 112 -2.73 -9.32 8.67
CA THR A 112 -4.12 -9.21 9.12
C THR A 112 -4.17 -8.85 10.60
N ASP A 113 -5.17 -8.07 10.98
CA ASP A 113 -5.52 -7.89 12.38
C ASP A 113 -6.33 -9.09 12.92
N PRO A 114 -6.62 -9.15 14.23
CA PRO A 114 -7.40 -10.25 14.81
C PRO A 114 -8.84 -10.38 14.29
N THR A 115 -9.35 -9.36 13.59
CA THR A 115 -10.68 -9.40 12.95
C THR A 115 -10.63 -9.93 11.51
N GLY A 116 -9.41 -10.16 10.99
CA GLY A 116 -9.17 -10.61 9.62
C GLY A 116 -8.99 -9.47 8.60
N ALA A 117 -8.98 -8.21 9.02
CA ALA A 117 -8.77 -7.09 8.11
C ALA A 117 -7.30 -7.02 7.68
N ALA A 118 -7.05 -7.03 6.37
CA ALA A 118 -5.71 -6.91 5.81
C ALA A 118 -5.24 -5.46 5.77
N LEU A 119 -4.00 -5.21 6.19
CA LEU A 119 -3.34 -3.90 6.07
C LEU A 119 -1.85 -4.04 5.80
N GLY A 120 -1.25 -2.99 5.27
CA GLY A 120 0.19 -2.86 5.12
C GLY A 120 0.81 -2.21 6.35
N LEU A 121 2.02 -2.63 6.69
CA LEU A 121 2.95 -1.89 7.53
C LEU A 121 4.09 -1.40 6.64
N ILE A 122 4.58 -0.19 6.90
CA ILE A 122 5.76 0.35 6.24
C ILE A 122 6.70 0.93 7.29
N GLN A 123 7.97 0.57 7.23
CA GLN A 123 9.05 1.32 7.85
C GLN A 123 9.70 2.17 6.76
N PRO A 124 9.39 3.48 6.70
CA PRO A 124 9.98 4.36 5.69
C PRO A 124 11.50 4.43 5.85
N GLU A 125 12.22 4.65 4.74
CA GLU A 125 13.62 5.07 4.82
C GLU A 125 13.69 6.42 5.57
N THR A 126 14.70 6.57 6.42
CA THR A 126 15.00 7.81 7.15
C THR A 126 15.76 8.80 6.30
#